data_AF-A0A194RN46-F1
#
_entry.id   AF-A0A194RN46-F1
#
_cell.length_a   1.000
_cell.length_b   1.000
_cell.length_c   1.000
_cell.angle_alpha   90.00
_cell.angle_beta   90.00
_cell.angle_gamma   90.00
#
_symmetry.space_group_name_H-M   'P 1'
#
loop_
_entity.id
_entity.type
_entity.pdbx_description
1 polymer ?
#
loop_
_entity_poly.entity_id
_entity_poly.type
_entity_poly.pdbx_seq_one_letter_code
_entity_poly.pdbx_strand_id
1 'polypeptide(L)'
;MFYKDGLYYSTYPKEEAYFFKDGVYNRIEELKDTRAMLIALDDNKNIYFSNSSGLFKYNKSNKEILTLGVDVVNGMNSDANGKLYFTSPNGIFRINDKLNTIERLVTLENVYGAAIEKDGSVLCGTDEGIIRFKKSDKCKL
;
A
#
# COMPACT_ATOMS: atom_id res chain seq x y z
N MET A 1 -4.11 3.68 7.38
CA MET A 1 -4.01 2.66 8.45
C MET A 1 -3.92 1.29 7.80
N PHE A 2 -3.12 0.38 8.35
CA PHE A 2 -2.84 -0.94 7.80
C PHE A 2 -2.66 -1.93 8.94
N TYR A 3 -3.31 -3.08 8.88
CA TYR A 3 -3.23 -4.10 9.92
C TYR A 3 -2.42 -5.29 9.43
N LYS A 4 -1.53 -5.81 10.29
CA LYS A 4 -0.81 -7.07 10.05
C LYS A 4 -0.69 -7.91 11.31
N ASP A 5 0.29 -7.63 12.14
CA ASP A 5 0.52 -8.21 13.49
C ASP A 5 0.28 -7.19 14.61
N GLY A 6 -0.33 -6.08 14.23
CA GLY A 6 -0.72 -4.91 14.99
C GLY A 6 -1.17 -3.83 13.98
N LEU A 7 -1.52 -2.66 14.49
CA LEU A 7 -2.07 -1.57 13.71
C LEU A 7 -1.00 -0.55 13.35
N TYR A 8 -0.72 -0.40 12.06
CA TYR A 8 0.18 0.62 11.53
C TYR A 8 -0.65 1.80 11.03
N TYR A 9 -0.29 3.01 11.42
CA TYR A 9 -1.02 4.21 11.01
C TYR A 9 -0.12 5.43 11.00
N SER A 10 -0.59 6.46 10.33
CA SER A 10 0.03 7.78 10.26
C SER A 10 -0.89 8.81 10.91
N THR A 11 -0.33 9.96 11.28
CA THR A 11 -1.09 11.09 11.81
C THR A 11 -1.15 12.23 10.79
N TYR A 12 -2.16 13.09 10.89
CA TYR A 12 -2.27 14.31 10.08
C TYR A 12 -2.32 15.53 11.01
N PRO A 13 -1.66 16.66 10.69
CA PRO A 13 -0.90 16.95 9.47
C PRO A 13 0.59 16.58 9.51
N LYS A 14 1.07 15.98 10.61
CA LYS A 14 2.51 15.74 10.78
C LYS A 14 3.06 14.60 9.92
N GLU A 15 2.20 13.69 9.45
CA GLU A 15 2.57 12.51 8.65
C GLU A 15 3.58 11.61 9.38
N GLU A 16 3.47 11.54 10.71
CA GLU A 16 4.32 10.70 11.54
C GLU A 16 3.74 9.29 11.62
N ALA A 17 4.59 8.29 11.41
CA ALA A 17 4.25 6.89 11.39
C ALA A 17 4.28 6.24 12.79
N TYR A 18 3.26 5.45 13.11
CA TYR A 18 3.09 4.76 14.38
C TYR A 18 2.70 3.29 14.19
N PHE A 19 3.04 2.50 15.21
CA PHE A 19 2.61 1.12 15.38
C PHE A 19 1.92 0.97 16.73
N PHE A 20 0.69 0.43 16.73
CA PHE A 20 -0.09 0.13 17.91
C PHE A 20 -0.32 -1.36 18.06
N LYS A 21 -0.01 -1.90 19.24
CA LYS A 21 -0.23 -3.30 19.61
C LYS A 21 -0.37 -3.42 21.13
N ASP A 22 -1.30 -4.26 21.57
CA ASP A 22 -1.50 -4.59 22.99
C ASP A 22 -1.64 -3.36 23.90
N GLY A 23 -2.35 -2.32 23.42
CA GLY A 23 -2.59 -1.08 24.17
C GLY A 23 -1.45 -0.06 24.13
N VAL A 24 -0.33 -0.38 23.47
CA VAL A 24 0.85 0.49 23.37
C VAL A 24 1.01 1.01 21.96
N TYR A 25 1.27 2.31 21.79
CA TYR A 25 1.64 2.92 20.51
C TYR A 25 3.08 3.45 20.55
N ASN A 26 3.85 3.16 19.51
CA ASN A 26 5.23 3.62 19.33
C ASN A 26 5.40 4.29 17.97
N ARG A 27 6.27 5.29 17.88
CA ARG A 27 6.70 5.83 16.58
C ARG A 27 7.48 4.76 15.83
N ILE A 28 7.31 4.68 14.52
CA ILE A 28 8.13 3.81 13.67
C ILE A 28 9.49 4.49 13.50
N GLU A 29 10.49 3.97 14.21
CA GLU A 29 11.83 4.56 14.30
C GLU A 29 12.48 4.68 12.91
N GLU A 30 12.27 3.69 12.06
CA GLU A 30 12.76 3.64 10.68
C GLU A 30 12.28 4.82 9.81
N LEU A 31 11.15 5.44 10.19
CA LEU A 31 10.55 6.57 9.48
C LEU A 31 10.48 7.83 10.35
N LYS A 32 11.21 7.93 11.48
CA LYS A 32 11.05 9.05 12.41
C LYS A 32 11.33 10.42 11.77
N ASP A 33 12.29 10.49 10.86
CA ASP A 33 12.69 11.72 10.16
C ASP A 33 12.07 11.80 8.75
N THR A 34 11.10 10.94 8.46
CA THR A 34 10.45 10.82 7.15
C THR A 34 8.95 11.02 7.30
N ARG A 35 8.36 11.82 6.41
CA ARG A 35 6.91 11.92 6.32
C ARG A 35 6.34 10.70 5.61
N ALA A 36 5.32 10.10 6.21
CA ALA A 36 4.57 8.96 5.69
C ALA A 36 3.07 9.19 5.86
N MET A 37 2.37 9.38 4.74
CA MET A 37 0.91 9.51 4.67
C MET A 37 0.22 8.16 4.74
N LEU A 38 0.66 7.16 3.97
CA LEU A 38 0.14 5.80 4.01
C LEU A 38 1.29 4.83 4.29
N ILE A 39 0.97 3.68 4.89
CA ILE A 39 1.94 2.68 5.33
C ILE A 39 1.39 1.28 5.06
N ALA A 40 2.24 0.38 4.57
CA ALA A 40 2.01 -1.05 4.46
C ALA A 40 3.32 -1.83 4.73
N LEU A 41 3.21 -3.13 5.03
CA LEU A 41 4.39 -3.97 5.30
C LEU A 41 4.32 -5.29 4.53
N ASP A 42 5.45 -5.66 3.92
CA ASP A 42 5.63 -7.01 3.39
C ASP A 42 5.91 -8.03 4.51
N ASP A 43 6.06 -9.30 4.17
CA ASP A 43 6.30 -10.38 5.15
C ASP A 43 7.68 -10.30 5.80
N ASN A 44 8.63 -9.65 5.15
CA ASN A 44 9.96 -9.38 5.67
C ASN A 44 10.02 -8.11 6.54
N LYS A 45 8.87 -7.47 6.79
CA LYS A 45 8.75 -6.20 7.53
C LYS A 45 9.50 -5.04 6.89
N ASN A 46 9.73 -5.08 5.57
CA ASN A 46 10.05 -3.86 4.85
C ASN A 46 8.82 -2.94 4.87
N ILE A 47 9.06 -1.64 4.96
CA ILE A 47 7.99 -0.66 5.12
C ILE A 47 7.77 0.02 3.78
N TYR A 48 6.57 -0.12 3.24
CA TYR A 48 6.11 0.59 2.07
C TYR A 48 5.34 1.79 2.55
N PHE A 49 5.74 2.99 2.13
CA PHE A 49 5.09 4.22 2.55
C PHE A 49 4.93 5.18 1.39
N SER A 50 3.89 6.00 1.45
CA SER A 50 3.71 7.10 0.51
C SER A 50 3.81 8.43 1.23
N ASN A 51 4.18 9.47 0.50
CA ASN A 51 4.02 10.86 0.90
C ASN A 51 3.72 11.71 -0.34
N SER A 52 3.83 13.03 -0.24
CA SER A 52 3.41 13.93 -1.31
C SER A 52 4.31 13.86 -2.54
N SER A 53 5.48 13.20 -2.45
CA SER A 53 6.41 13.03 -3.57
C SER A 53 6.40 11.64 -4.20
N GLY A 54 5.65 10.68 -3.64
CA GLY A 54 5.47 9.37 -4.28
C GLY A 54 5.35 8.20 -3.32
N LEU A 55 5.70 7.02 -3.84
CA LEU A 55 5.70 5.72 -3.17
C LEU A 55 7.14 5.23 -2.98
N PHE A 56 7.43 4.77 -1.76
CA PHE A 56 8.76 4.39 -1.33
C PHE A 56 8.75 3.05 -0.58
N LYS A 57 9.90 2.40 -0.53
CA LYS A 57 10.19 1.23 0.29
C LYS A 57 11.40 1.53 1.18
N TYR A 58 11.21 1.46 2.49
CA TYR A 58 12.30 1.29 3.43
C TYR A 58 12.66 -0.19 3.51
N ASN A 59 13.86 -0.53 3.07
CA ASN A 59 14.39 -1.88 3.16
C ASN A 59 15.06 -2.09 4.52
N LYS A 60 14.51 -3.02 5.31
CA LYS A 60 14.97 -3.27 6.68
C LYS A 60 16.35 -3.91 6.75
N SER A 61 16.75 -4.67 5.73
CA SER A 61 18.03 -5.39 5.76
C SER A 61 19.23 -4.47 5.57
N ASN A 62 19.11 -3.48 4.69
CA ASN A 62 20.19 -2.53 4.38
C ASN A 62 19.93 -1.09 4.85
N LYS A 63 18.74 -0.82 5.43
CA LYS A 63 18.32 0.49 5.97
C LYS A 63 18.24 1.61 4.92
N GLU A 64 18.02 1.25 3.66
CA GLU A 64 17.90 2.20 2.56
C GLU A 64 16.45 2.48 2.20
N ILE A 65 16.18 3.68 1.69
CA ILE A 65 14.89 4.06 1.11
C ILE A 65 15.03 4.02 -0.41
N LEU A 66 14.17 3.22 -1.05
CA LEU A 66 14.05 3.12 -2.50
C LEU A 66 12.76 3.81 -2.96
N THR A 67 12.87 4.63 -4.00
CA THR A 67 11.70 5.16 -4.72
C THR A 67 11.13 4.09 -5.64
N LEU A 68 9.84 3.79 -5.50
CA LEU A 68 9.12 2.82 -6.35
C LEU A 68 8.30 3.50 -7.45
N GLY A 69 7.88 4.74 -7.23
CA GLY A 69 7.10 5.53 -8.19
C GLY A 69 6.74 6.91 -7.64
N VAL A 70 6.31 7.79 -8.54
CA VAL A 70 5.91 9.18 -8.22
C VAL A 70 4.39 9.37 -8.20
N ASP A 71 3.63 8.28 -8.35
CA ASP A 71 2.18 8.31 -8.37
C ASP A 71 1.59 8.72 -7.01
N VAL A 72 0.47 9.45 -7.06
CA VAL A 72 -0.36 9.70 -5.89
C VAL A 72 -0.94 8.38 -5.41
N VAL A 73 -0.78 8.09 -4.12
CA VAL A 73 -1.29 6.86 -3.50
C VAL A 73 -2.51 7.20 -2.65
N ASN A 74 -3.67 6.67 -3.03
CA ASN A 74 -4.94 6.89 -2.33
C ASN A 74 -5.19 5.83 -1.23
N GLY A 75 -4.69 4.62 -1.44
CA GLY A 75 -4.84 3.51 -0.49
C GLY A 75 -3.74 2.47 -0.67
N MET A 76 -3.47 1.72 0.40
CA MET A 76 -2.58 0.56 0.39
C MET A 76 -3.19 -0.59 1.19
N ASN A 77 -3.05 -1.81 0.68
CA ASN A 77 -3.64 -3.01 1.24
C ASN A 77 -2.87 -4.25 0.81
N SER A 78 -3.09 -5.37 1.50
CA SER A 78 -2.53 -6.68 1.11
C SER A 78 -3.62 -7.69 0.78
N ASP A 79 -3.32 -8.66 -0.06
CA ASP A 79 -4.18 -9.84 -0.22
C ASP A 79 -3.98 -10.85 0.93
N ALA A 80 -4.73 -11.95 0.90
CA ALA A 80 -4.63 -13.03 1.87
C ALA A 80 -3.27 -13.78 1.85
N ASN A 81 -2.44 -13.55 0.84
CA ASN A 81 -1.09 -14.12 0.71
C ASN A 81 0.01 -13.10 1.05
N GLY A 82 -0.34 -11.93 1.57
CA GLY A 82 0.61 -10.89 1.95
C GLY A 82 1.15 -10.05 0.78
N LYS A 83 0.66 -10.25 -0.45
CA LYS A 83 1.06 -9.41 -1.59
C LYS A 83 0.53 -8.00 -1.40
N LEU A 84 1.34 -7.00 -1.68
CA LEU A 84 0.98 -5.60 -1.50
C LEU A 84 0.40 -4.98 -2.77
N TYR A 85 -0.62 -4.14 -2.55
CA TYR A 85 -1.34 -3.41 -3.57
C TYR A 85 -1.50 -1.97 -3.13
N PHE A 86 -1.65 -1.09 -4.12
CA PHE A 86 -2.02 0.28 -3.89
C PHE A 86 -2.99 0.78 -4.96
N THR A 87 -3.76 1.80 -4.60
CA THR A 87 -4.61 2.54 -5.52
C THR A 87 -4.04 3.92 -5.78
N SER A 88 -4.18 4.39 -7.01
CA SER A 88 -3.93 5.77 -7.40
C SER A 88 -5.18 6.32 -8.10
N PRO A 89 -5.27 7.63 -8.38
CA PRO A 89 -6.37 8.19 -9.16
C PRO A 89 -6.59 7.54 -10.54
N ASN A 90 -5.59 6.84 -11.10
CA ASN A 90 -5.66 6.24 -12.43
C ASN A 90 -5.65 4.71 -12.44
N GLY A 91 -5.76 4.06 -11.28
CA GLY A 91 -5.96 2.63 -11.26
C GLY A 91 -5.52 1.91 -10.00
N ILE A 92 -5.33 0.61 -10.16
CA ILE A 92 -4.99 -0.34 -9.10
C ILE A 92 -3.72 -1.07 -9.51
N PHE A 93 -2.79 -1.20 -8.57
CA PHE A 93 -1.44 -1.67 -8.83
C PHE A 93 -1.03 -2.74 -7.82
N ARG A 94 -0.22 -3.68 -8.29
CA ARG A 94 0.53 -4.63 -7.45
C ARG A 94 1.96 -4.14 -7.29
N ILE A 95 2.50 -4.29 -6.09
CA ILE A 95 3.92 -4.11 -5.84
C ILE A 95 4.60 -5.48 -5.97
N ASN A 96 5.61 -5.58 -6.83
CA ASN A 96 6.51 -6.71 -6.89
C ASN A 96 7.69 -6.46 -5.95
N ASP A 97 7.61 -7.04 -4.76
CA ASP A 97 8.59 -6.90 -3.68
C ASP A 97 9.99 -7.43 -4.02
N LYS A 98 10.06 -8.48 -4.85
CA LYS A 98 11.31 -9.11 -5.31
C LYS A 98 12.05 -8.25 -6.33
N LEU A 99 11.32 -7.66 -7.27
CA LEU A 99 11.90 -6.84 -8.34
C LEU A 99 11.93 -5.35 -7.99
N ASN A 100 11.29 -4.94 -6.90
CA ASN A 100 11.04 -3.54 -6.55
C ASN A 100 10.38 -2.75 -7.71
N THR A 101 9.42 -3.37 -8.37
CA THR A 101 8.65 -2.76 -9.46
C THR A 101 7.17 -2.66 -9.11
N ILE A 102 6.47 -1.77 -9.81
CA ILE A 102 5.02 -1.64 -9.74
C ILE A 102 4.40 -2.17 -11.03
N GLU A 103 3.26 -2.84 -10.90
CA GLU A 103 2.53 -3.44 -12.01
C GLU A 103 1.07 -2.98 -11.97
N ARG A 104 0.61 -2.39 -13.06
CA ARG A 104 -0.79 -1.95 -13.19
C ARG A 104 -1.67 -3.16 -13.46
N LEU A 105 -2.67 -3.35 -12.61
CA LEU A 105 -3.66 -4.43 -12.72
C LEU A 105 -4.94 -3.96 -13.41
N VAL A 106 -5.38 -2.75 -13.04
CA VAL A 106 -6.63 -2.17 -13.53
C VAL A 106 -6.36 -0.72 -13.92
N THR A 107 -6.78 -0.35 -15.12
CA THR A 107 -6.88 1.05 -15.55
C THR A 107 -8.29 1.52 -15.26
N LEU A 108 -8.43 2.49 -14.38
CA LEU A 108 -9.71 3.04 -13.95
C LEU A 108 -9.48 4.43 -13.35
N GLU A 109 -10.36 5.37 -13.64
CA GLU A 109 -10.25 6.73 -13.09
C GLU A 109 -10.90 6.83 -11.70
N ASN A 110 -10.48 7.82 -10.93
CA ASN A 110 -11.05 8.19 -9.63
C ASN A 110 -11.11 7.05 -8.60
N VAL A 111 -10.11 6.17 -8.58
CA VAL A 111 -10.05 5.07 -7.60
C VAL A 111 -9.60 5.56 -6.22
N TYR A 112 -10.43 5.36 -5.21
CA TYR A 112 -10.12 5.76 -3.83
C TYR A 112 -9.53 4.64 -2.99
N GLY A 113 -9.96 3.39 -3.22
CA GLY A 113 -9.49 2.25 -2.45
C GLY A 113 -9.88 0.94 -3.11
N ALA A 114 -9.18 -0.13 -2.74
CA ALA A 114 -9.43 -1.47 -3.27
C ALA A 114 -9.24 -2.55 -2.22
N ALA A 115 -9.91 -3.68 -2.42
CA ALA A 115 -9.71 -4.92 -1.72
C ALA A 115 -9.50 -6.05 -2.74
N ILE A 116 -8.54 -6.93 -2.46
CA ILE A 116 -8.21 -8.06 -3.32
C ILE A 116 -8.84 -9.31 -2.70
N GLU A 117 -9.69 -9.97 -3.47
CA GLU A 117 -10.38 -11.18 -3.06
C GLU A 117 -9.48 -12.42 -3.19
N LYS A 118 -9.83 -13.51 -2.50
CA LYS A 118 -9.03 -14.75 -2.48
C LYS A 118 -8.87 -15.37 -3.88
N ASP A 119 -9.84 -15.20 -4.76
CA ASP A 119 -9.80 -15.66 -6.15
C ASP A 119 -8.98 -14.73 -7.07
N GLY A 120 -8.52 -13.60 -6.55
CA GLY A 120 -7.80 -12.55 -7.27
C GLY A 120 -8.71 -11.55 -7.99
N SER A 121 -10.02 -11.62 -7.77
CA SER A 121 -10.95 -10.54 -8.15
C SER A 121 -10.68 -9.29 -7.30
N VAL A 122 -11.08 -8.13 -7.83
CA VAL A 122 -10.81 -6.83 -7.20
C VAL A 122 -12.12 -6.10 -6.96
N LEU A 123 -12.37 -5.73 -5.70
CA LEU A 123 -13.42 -4.78 -5.32
C LEU A 123 -12.78 -3.41 -5.17
N CYS A 124 -13.30 -2.38 -5.83
CA CYS A 124 -12.78 -1.03 -5.69
C CYS A 124 -13.88 0.01 -5.56
N GLY A 125 -13.62 1.02 -4.73
CA GLY A 125 -14.46 2.20 -4.60
C GLY A 125 -13.95 3.31 -5.53
N THR A 126 -14.86 3.87 -6.32
CA THR A 126 -14.67 5.04 -7.17
C THR A 126 -15.66 6.13 -6.79
N ASP A 127 -15.63 7.24 -7.53
CA ASP A 127 -16.65 8.29 -7.51
C ASP A 127 -18.02 7.83 -8.02
N GLU A 128 -18.06 6.79 -8.87
CA GLU A 128 -19.30 6.19 -9.39
C GLU A 128 -19.88 5.08 -8.50
N GLY A 129 -19.17 4.67 -7.45
CA GLY A 129 -19.62 3.64 -6.50
C GLY A 129 -18.62 2.49 -6.33
N ILE A 130 -19.12 1.29 -6.04
CA ILE A 130 -18.29 0.10 -5.84
C ILE A 130 -18.36 -0.80 -7.08
N ILE A 131 -17.21 -1.04 -7.70
CA ILE A 131 -17.06 -1.89 -8.90
C ILE A 131 -16.32 -3.17 -8.50
N ARG A 132 -16.72 -4.31 -9.07
CA ARG A 132 -16.05 -5.60 -8.90
C ARG A 132 -15.50 -6.11 -10.23
N PHE A 133 -14.18 -6.18 -10.36
CA PHE A 133 -13.50 -6.79 -11.48
C PHE A 133 -13.24 -8.27 -11.18
N LYS A 134 -13.87 -9.17 -11.93
CA LYS A 134 -13.60 -10.60 -11.82
C LYS A 134 -12.27 -10.94 -12.49
N LYS A 135 -11.45 -11.76 -11.84
CA LYS A 135 -10.30 -12.36 -12.49
C LYS A 135 -10.79 -13.26 -13.64
N SER A 136 -10.25 -13.07 -14.85
CA SER A 136 -10.54 -13.95 -15.98
C SER A 136 -9.25 -14.60 -16.48
N ASP A 137 -9.32 -15.86 -16.91
CA ASP A 137 -8.15 -16.58 -17.45
C ASP A 137 -7.61 -15.96 -18.75
N LYS A 138 -8.38 -15.04 -19.37
CA LYS A 138 -8.01 -14.30 -20.59
C LYS A 138 -7.26 -13.00 -20.32
N CYS A 139 -7.32 -12.48 -19.08
CA CYS A 139 -6.50 -11.35 -18.63
C CYS A 139 -5.63 -11.84 -17.48
N LYS A 140 -4.36 -12.13 -17.78
CA LYS A 140 -3.34 -12.22 -16.74
C LYS A 140 -3.17 -10.82 -16.15
N LEU A 141 -3.78 -10.62 -14.98
CA LEU A 141 -3.33 -9.66 -13.96
C LEU A 141 -1.97 -10.09 -13.40
#